data_AF-A0AAE4CLI4-F1
#
_entry.id   AF-A0AAE4CLI4-F1
#
_cell.length_a   1.000
_cell.length_b   1.000
_cell.length_c   1.000
_cell.angle_alpha   90.00
_cell.angle_beta   90.00
_cell.angle_gamma   90.00
#
_symmetry.space_group_name_H-M   'P 1'
#
loop_
_entity.id
_entity.type
_entity.pdbx_description
1 polymer ?
#
loop_
_entity_poly.entity_id
_entity_poly.type
_entity_poly.pdbx_seq_one_letter_code
_entity_poly.pdbx_strand_id
1 'polypeptide(L)'
;MYEGLVGSWQGPVVWWQPVLGERHALSPEERPRPGQTRDTVCGLSVTLQAPSDVDWLLPTCDECWAQAVARRDDQVEHQRAQRERERRAQASERARRDADRRWS
;
A
#
# COMPACT_ATOMS: atom_id res chain seq x y z
N MET A 1 -8.26 17.31 20.19
CA MET A 1 -7.54 16.11 20.65
C MET A 1 -8.20 14.91 19.98
N TYR A 2 -7.69 14.48 18.82
CA TYR A 2 -8.14 13.26 18.13
C TYR A 2 -6.97 12.28 18.09
N GLU A 3 -6.53 11.85 19.27
CA GLU A 3 -5.57 10.76 19.42
C GLU A 3 -6.38 9.51 19.76
N GLY A 4 -6.51 8.56 18.83
CA GLY A 4 -7.26 7.36 19.17
C GLY A 4 -7.42 6.24 18.15
N LEU A 5 -7.12 6.41 16.86
CA LEU A 5 -7.28 5.32 15.88
C LEU A 5 -6.26 5.36 14.73
N VAL A 6 -4.99 5.69 15.02
CA VAL A 6 -3.95 5.51 14.01
C VAL A 6 -3.42 4.08 14.13
N GLY A 7 -4.20 3.12 13.60
CA GLY A 7 -3.55 1.92 13.07
C GLY A 7 -2.43 2.39 12.13
N SER A 8 -1.22 1.85 12.25
CA SER A 8 -0.06 2.32 11.48
C SER A 8 -0.41 2.33 9.98
N TRP A 9 -0.68 3.51 9.42
CA TRP A 9 -0.97 3.66 8.01
C TRP A 9 0.32 3.40 7.24
N GLN A 10 0.30 2.37 6.40
CA GLN A 10 1.49 1.87 5.67
C GLN A 10 1.68 2.56 4.32
N GLY A 11 0.95 3.65 4.07
CA GLY A 11 0.88 4.29 2.76
C GLY A 11 -0.14 3.62 1.83
N PRO A 12 -0.32 4.17 0.62
CA PRO A 12 -1.19 3.58 -0.37
C PRO A 12 -0.51 2.42 -1.11
N VAL A 13 -1.31 1.55 -1.73
CA VAL A 13 -0.80 0.47 -2.61
C VAL A 13 -0.51 0.96 -4.04
N VAL A 14 -1.12 2.08 -4.42
CA VAL A 14 -0.92 2.80 -5.68
C VAL A 14 -1.31 4.27 -5.48
N TRP A 15 -0.81 5.15 -6.35
CA TRP A 15 -1.34 6.51 -6.48
C TRP A 15 -2.20 6.61 -7.74
N TRP A 16 -3.45 7.08 -7.61
CA TRP A 16 -4.29 7.35 -8.77
C TRP A 16 -3.89 8.66 -9.42
N GLN A 17 -3.88 8.71 -10.75
CA GLN A 17 -3.72 9.93 -11.51
C GLN A 17 -4.59 9.91 -12.77
N PRO A 18 -5.40 10.96 -13.03
CA PRO A 18 -6.05 11.15 -14.31
C PRO A 18 -5.01 11.46 -15.40
N VAL A 19 -4.93 10.60 -16.41
CA VAL A 19 -4.08 10.78 -17.60
C VAL A 19 -4.78 10.18 -18.81
N LEU A 20 -4.68 10.84 -19.96
CA LEU A 20 -5.20 10.32 -21.24
C LEU A 20 -6.69 9.92 -21.24
N GLY A 21 -7.52 10.60 -20.42
CA GLY A 21 -8.96 10.37 -20.38
C GLY A 21 -9.42 9.28 -19.40
N GLU A 22 -8.51 8.66 -18.65
CA GLU A 22 -8.83 7.69 -17.60
C GLU A 22 -7.99 7.96 -16.34
N ARG A 23 -8.40 7.40 -15.19
CA ARG A 23 -7.56 7.32 -14.00
C ARG A 23 -6.68 6.09 -14.09
N HIS A 24 -5.38 6.30 -14.16
CA HIS A 24 -4.38 5.24 -14.10
C HIS A 24 -3.72 5.17 -12.72
N ALA A 25 -3.24 3.99 -12.36
CA ALA A 25 -2.48 3.81 -11.14
C ALA A 25 -0.99 3.99 -11.41
N LEU A 26 -0.31 4.67 -10.50
CA LEU A 26 1.14 4.84 -10.43
C LEU A 26 1.66 4.06 -9.22
N SER A 27 2.94 3.68 -9.28
CA SER A 27 3.59 2.92 -8.22
C SER A 27 3.66 3.70 -6.88
N PRO A 28 3.52 3.03 -5.73
CA PRO A 28 3.31 3.68 -4.42
C PRO A 28 4.54 4.35 -3.80
N GLU A 29 5.75 4.05 -4.29
CA GLU A 29 7.03 4.39 -3.65
C GLU A 29 7.24 5.90 -3.53
N GLU A 30 6.73 6.67 -4.49
CA GLU A 30 6.81 8.13 -4.48
C GLU A 30 5.43 8.74 -4.72
N ARG A 31 5.11 9.82 -3.99
CA ARG A 31 3.91 10.62 -4.26
C ARG A 31 4.05 11.33 -5.62
N PRO A 32 3.06 11.23 -6.52
CA PRO A 32 3.12 11.89 -7.83
C PRO A 32 3.15 13.41 -7.70
N ARG A 33 3.95 14.06 -8.55
CA ARG A 33 4.02 15.53 -8.65
C ARG A 33 3.85 15.97 -10.11
N PRO A 34 3.19 17.13 -10.37
CA PRO A 34 3.15 17.71 -11.70
C PRO A 34 4.55 17.90 -12.30
N GLY A 35 4.69 17.63 -13.60
CA GLY A 35 5.95 17.73 -14.34
C GLY A 35 6.83 16.47 -14.29
N GLN A 36 6.54 15.50 -13.43
CA GLN A 36 7.27 14.22 -13.44
C GLN A 36 6.87 13.36 -14.63
N THR A 37 7.81 12.62 -15.21
CA THR A 37 7.49 11.48 -16.09
C THR A 37 7.50 10.21 -15.26
N ARG A 38 6.41 9.45 -15.31
CA ARG A 38 6.27 8.19 -14.58
C ARG A 38 5.56 7.16 -15.43
N ASP A 39 5.84 5.90 -15.13
CA ASP A 39 5.13 4.79 -15.73
C ASP A 39 3.90 4.44 -14.87
N THR A 40 2.77 4.26 -15.55
CA THR A 40 1.58 3.67 -14.96
C THR A 40 1.80 2.17 -14.79
N VAL A 41 1.03 1.56 -13.89
CA VAL A 41 1.14 0.13 -13.65
C VAL A 41 0.69 -0.71 -14.86
N CYS A 42 -0.13 -0.16 -15.76
CA CYS A 42 -0.48 -0.78 -17.04
C CYS A 42 0.54 -0.50 -18.16
N GLY A 43 1.69 0.12 -17.85
CA GLY A 43 2.83 0.26 -18.78
C GLY A 43 2.84 1.53 -19.64
N LEU A 44 1.98 2.53 -19.35
CA LEU A 44 2.03 3.80 -20.07
C LEU A 44 3.05 4.75 -19.43
N SER A 45 3.95 5.31 -20.23
CA SER A 45 4.84 6.38 -19.78
C SER A 45 4.15 7.74 -19.97
N VAL A 46 3.93 8.47 -18.88
CA VAL A 46 3.14 9.70 -18.87
C VAL A 46 3.85 10.83 -18.15
N THR A 47 3.77 12.04 -18.70
CA THR A 47 4.16 13.26 -17.97
C THR A 47 2.95 13.77 -17.20
N LEU A 48 3.09 13.83 -15.88
CA LEU A 48 2.00 14.16 -14.98
C LEU A 48 1.66 15.65 -15.05
N GLN A 49 0.38 15.94 -15.22
CA GLN A 49 -0.15 17.30 -15.09
C GLN A 49 -0.84 17.46 -13.73
N ALA A 50 -1.11 18.70 -13.33
CA ALA A 50 -1.95 18.96 -12.17
C ALA A 50 -3.42 18.68 -12.56
N PRO A 51 -4.07 17.66 -11.99
CA PRO A 51 -5.46 17.36 -12.32
C PRO A 51 -6.40 18.41 -11.72
N SER A 52 -7.45 18.73 -12.45
CA SER A 52 -8.61 19.47 -11.95
C SER A 52 -9.57 18.54 -11.20
N ASP A 53 -10.54 19.11 -10.47
CA ASP A 53 -11.59 18.34 -9.79
C ASP A 53 -12.43 17.49 -10.76
N VAL A 54 -12.61 17.96 -12.00
CA VAL A 54 -13.39 17.25 -13.03
C VAL A 54 -12.62 16.06 -13.57
N ASP A 55 -11.29 16.14 -13.67
CA ASP A 55 -10.46 15.03 -14.15
C ASP A 55 -10.56 13.80 -13.23
N TRP A 56 -10.82 14.02 -11.94
CA TRP A 56 -11.07 12.95 -10.99
C TRP A 56 -12.40 12.24 -11.20
N LEU A 57 -13.28 12.70 -12.09
CA LEU A 57 -14.53 12.04 -12.45
C LEU A 57 -14.39 11.08 -13.64
N LEU A 58 -13.25 11.08 -14.34
CA LEU A 58 -12.98 10.18 -15.46
C LEU A 58 -13.10 8.69 -15.06
N PRO A 59 -13.39 7.76 -15.97
CA PRO A 59 -13.40 6.33 -15.63
C PRO A 59 -12.02 5.87 -15.12
N THR A 60 -11.97 4.76 -14.38
CA THR A 60 -10.70 4.14 -14.00
C THR A 60 -10.30 3.15 -15.07
N CYS A 61 -9.02 3.15 -15.47
CA CYS A 61 -8.48 2.11 -16.33
C CYS A 61 -8.60 0.73 -15.65
N ASP A 62 -9.30 -0.21 -16.30
CA ASP A 62 -9.65 -1.52 -15.72
C ASP A 62 -8.40 -2.35 -15.34
N GLU A 63 -7.35 -2.29 -16.16
CA GLU A 63 -6.10 -3.00 -15.87
C GLU A 63 -5.41 -2.40 -14.62
N CYS A 64 -5.36 -1.07 -14.53
CA CYS A 64 -4.81 -0.39 -13.36
C CYS A 64 -5.61 -0.73 -12.09
N TRP A 65 -6.93 -0.83 -12.20
CA TRP A 65 -7.80 -1.27 -11.10
C TRP A 65 -7.50 -2.69 -10.66
N ALA A 66 -7.45 -3.64 -11.60
CA ALA A 66 -7.15 -5.04 -11.30
C ALA A 66 -5.79 -5.20 -10.60
N GLN A 67 -4.76 -4.51 -11.08
CA GLN A 67 -3.45 -4.58 -10.44
C GLN A 67 -3.40 -3.85 -9.09
N ALA A 68 -4.19 -2.80 -8.88
CA ALA A 68 -4.29 -2.15 -7.56
C ALA A 68 -4.94 -3.08 -6.53
N VAL A 69 -5.98 -3.83 -6.93
CA VAL A 69 -6.62 -4.86 -6.10
C VAL A 69 -5.60 -5.97 -5.76
N ALA A 70 -4.87 -6.48 -6.74
CA ALA A 70 -3.85 -7.51 -6.51
C ALA A 70 -2.79 -7.03 -5.50
N ARG A 71 -2.24 -5.82 -5.68
CA ARG A 71 -1.27 -5.24 -4.73
C ARG A 71 -1.82 -5.09 -3.32
N ARG A 72 -3.09 -4.73 -3.16
CA ARG A 72 -3.77 -4.68 -1.86
C ARG A 72 -3.84 -6.06 -1.21
N ASP A 73 -4.26 -7.06 -1.97
CA ASP A 73 -4.43 -8.42 -1.45
C ASP A 73 -3.08 -9.01 -1.02
N ASP A 74 -2.04 -8.81 -1.84
CA ASP A 74 -0.65 -9.18 -1.48
C ASP A 74 -0.19 -8.48 -0.20
N GLN A 75 -0.45 -7.17 -0.06
CA GLN A 75 -0.08 -6.43 1.14
C GLN A 75 -0.78 -6.96 2.40
N VAL A 76 -2.05 -7.33 2.29
CA VAL A 76 -2.84 -7.92 3.39
C VAL A 76 -2.28 -9.28 3.79
N GLU A 77 -1.98 -10.15 2.82
CA GLU A 77 -1.41 -11.46 3.09
C GLU A 77 0.00 -11.38 3.68
N HIS A 78 0.84 -10.48 3.17
CA HIS A 78 2.15 -10.20 3.77
C HIS A 78 2.03 -9.75 5.23
N GLN A 79 1.11 -8.83 5.54
CA GLN A 79 0.87 -8.39 6.92
C GLN A 79 0.38 -9.52 7.81
N ARG A 80 -0.53 -10.36 7.33
CA ARG A 80 -1.05 -11.51 8.07
C ARG A 80 0.08 -12.49 8.42
N ALA A 81 0.93 -12.80 7.43
CA ALA A 81 2.08 -13.67 7.61
C ALA A 81 3.11 -13.07 8.59
N GLN A 82 3.41 -11.77 8.50
CA GLN A 82 4.31 -11.09 9.45
C GLN A 82 3.78 -11.18 10.89
N ARG A 83 2.51 -10.83 11.11
CA ARG A 83 1.88 -10.92 12.44
C ARG A 83 1.90 -12.34 13.00
N GLU A 84 1.74 -13.35 12.15
CA GLU A 84 1.82 -14.74 12.59
C GLU A 84 3.24 -15.13 13.01
N ARG A 85 4.26 -14.73 12.24
CA ARG A 85 5.67 -14.95 12.60
C ARG A 85 6.01 -14.26 13.91
N GLU A 86 5.58 -13.01 14.10
CA GLU A 86 5.77 -12.26 15.34
C GLU A 86 5.12 -12.94 16.53
N ARG A 87 3.86 -13.37 16.42
CA ARG A 87 3.18 -14.11 17.50
C ARG A 87 3.91 -15.39 17.87
N ARG A 88 4.38 -16.16 16.88
CA ARG A 88 5.14 -17.39 17.12
C ARG A 88 6.49 -17.10 17.79
N ALA A 89 7.20 -16.06 17.35
CA ALA A 89 8.45 -15.63 17.96
C ALA A 89 8.25 -15.22 19.42
N GLN A 90 7.24 -14.39 19.71
CA GLN A 90 6.90 -13.95 21.06
C GLN A 90 6.51 -15.13 21.97
N ALA A 91 5.72 -16.08 21.47
CA ALA A 91 5.36 -17.28 22.23
C ALA A 91 6.60 -18.12 22.56
N SER A 92 7.51 -18.29 21.60
CA SER A 92 8.75 -19.04 21.82
C SER A 92 9.67 -18.37 22.84
N GLU A 93 9.75 -17.04 22.84
CA GLU A 93 10.55 -16.28 23.80
C GLU A 93 9.94 -16.37 25.21
N ARG A 94 8.62 -16.24 25.33
CA ARG A 94 7.92 -16.42 26.61
C ARG A 94 8.17 -17.82 27.19
N ALA A 95 8.04 -18.87 26.38
CA ALA A 95 8.29 -20.23 26.81
C ALA A 95 9.73 -20.45 27.30
N ARG A 96 10.73 -19.84 26.64
CA ARG A 96 12.13 -19.87 27.09
C ARG A 96 12.31 -19.18 28.44
N ARG A 97 11.77 -17.96 28.60
CA ARG A 97 11.84 -17.22 29.87
C ARG A 97 11.17 -17.97 31.02
N ASP A 98 10.03 -18.60 30.77
CA ASP A 98 9.32 -19.38 31.78
C ASP A 98 10.09 -20.66 32.16
N ALA A 99 10.75 -21.30 31.19
CA ALA A 99 11.66 -22.41 31.48
C ALA A 99 12.83 -21.96 32.35
N ASP A 100 13.53 -20.87 31.98
CA ASP A 100 14.67 -20.35 32.75
C ASP A 100 14.29 -20.04 34.21
N ARG A 101 13.11 -19.44 34.42
CA ARG A 101 12.57 -19.17 35.76
C ARG A 101 12.25 -20.43 36.57
N ARG A 102 11.87 -21.52 35.91
CA ARG A 102 11.50 -22.78 36.57
C ARG A 102 12.71 -23.54 37.11
N TRP A 103 13.88 -23.33 36.50
CA TRP A 103 15.12 -24.02 36.84
C TRP A 103 16.12 -23.12 37.60
N SER A 104 15.70 -21.91 37.99
CA SER A 104 16.41 -21.00 38.90
C SER A 104 15.88 -21.14 40.32
#